data_AF-A0A533YE84-F1
#
_entry.id   AF-A0A533YE84-F1
#
_cell.length_a   1.000
_cell.length_b   1.000
_cell.length_c   1.000
_cell.angle_alpha   90.00
_cell.angle_beta   90.00
_cell.angle_gamma   90.00
#
_symmetry.space_group_name_H-M   'P 1'
#
loop_
_entity.id
_entity.type
_entity.pdbx_description
1 polymer ?
#
loop_
_entity_poly.entity_id
_entity_poly.type
_entity_poly.pdbx_seq_one_letter_code
_entity_poly.pdbx_strand_id
1 'polypeptide(L)'
;MFAAPDYASTQGGSIVAGEAVGQGSRADVRLRAHTLLCLQGFRGEGYSPSFIDNLARIHRDLIEHPEQWVEVVDAPDTVCGACPHLATAGCSLRGDGFEESMKTQDQHVLRLLGLQAGIRVRWSEILERIRTAITGDSLPGICGQCRWLPLGYCRDGIERLRAASSATPAGLIPAQDLRRGRLESS
;
A
#
# COMPACT_ATOMS: atom_id res chain seq x y z
N MET A 1 63.63 34.56 24.03
CA MET A 1 62.24 35.06 23.88
C MET A 1 61.81 34.65 22.48
N PHE A 2 60.98 33.65 22.23
CA PHE A 2 59.95 32.99 23.01
C PHE A 2 60.11 31.46 22.96
N ALA A 3 59.67 30.80 24.02
CA ALA A 3 59.75 29.37 24.22
C ALA A 3 58.38 28.70 24.04
N ALA A 4 58.45 27.45 23.55
CA ALA A 4 57.60 26.29 23.83
C ALA A 4 56.19 26.19 23.15
N PRO A 5 55.60 24.96 23.04
CA PRO A 5 56.11 23.66 23.48
C PRO A 5 56.13 22.53 22.44
N ASP A 6 57.03 21.58 22.71
CA ASP A 6 56.95 20.16 22.35
C ASP A 6 55.78 19.48 23.09
N TYR A 7 55.03 18.59 22.43
CA TYR A 7 54.43 17.44 23.12
C TYR A 7 54.24 16.23 22.20
N ALA A 8 54.52 15.09 22.82
CA ALA A 8 54.83 13.79 22.27
C ALA A 8 53.65 13.00 21.68
N SER A 9 54.06 11.95 20.96
CA SER A 9 53.31 10.83 20.41
C SER A 9 52.40 10.09 21.40
N THR A 10 51.28 9.57 20.89
CA THR A 10 50.70 8.32 21.40
C THR A 10 50.17 7.46 20.27
N GLN A 11 50.32 6.15 20.47
CA GLN A 11 50.19 5.05 19.52
C GLN A 11 48.72 4.66 19.25
N GLY A 12 48.56 4.00 18.10
CA GLY A 12 47.76 2.80 17.84
C GLY A 12 46.52 2.48 18.68
N GLY A 13 45.43 2.12 18.00
CA GLY A 13 44.33 1.44 18.66
C GLY A 13 43.08 1.28 17.81
N SER A 14 43.09 0.22 17.00
CA SER A 14 41.92 -0.56 16.59
C SER A 14 40.71 0.18 15.99
N ILE A 15 40.67 0.13 14.66
CA ILE A 15 39.44 -0.15 13.93
C ILE A 15 38.66 -1.28 14.63
N VAL A 16 37.51 -0.96 15.21
CA VAL A 16 36.39 -1.91 15.29
C VAL A 16 35.25 -1.27 14.53
N ALA A 17 35.14 -1.68 13.27
CA ALA A 17 33.96 -1.46 12.47
C ALA A 17 32.78 -2.04 13.26
N GLY A 18 31.95 -1.15 13.80
CA GLY A 18 30.58 -1.51 14.14
C GLY A 18 29.86 -1.74 12.83
N GLU A 19 29.92 -2.99 12.34
CA GLU A 19 29.07 -3.47 11.25
C GLU A 19 27.62 -3.31 11.70
N ALA A 20 27.02 -2.19 11.29
CA ALA A 20 25.58 -2.10 11.17
C ALA A 20 25.19 -3.18 10.16
N VAL A 21 24.67 -4.29 10.66
CA VAL A 21 24.05 -5.34 9.86
C VAL A 21 22.87 -4.69 9.14
N GLY A 22 23.14 -4.22 7.91
CA GLY A 22 22.15 -3.85 6.93
C GLY A 22 21.42 -5.12 6.54
N GLN A 23 20.38 -5.48 7.27
CA GLN A 23 19.40 -6.45 6.81
C GLN A 23 18.74 -5.84 5.58
N GLY A 24 18.99 -6.46 4.42
CA GLY A 24 18.59 -5.96 3.11
C GLY A 24 17.14 -5.51 3.09
N SER A 25 16.93 -4.26 2.68
CA SER A 25 15.61 -3.71 2.37
C SER A 25 14.94 -4.61 1.33
N ARG A 26 13.94 -5.38 1.75
CA ARG A 26 12.96 -5.92 0.82
C ARG A 26 12.43 -4.74 0.00
N ALA A 27 12.34 -4.87 -1.32
CA ALA A 27 11.96 -3.76 -2.19
C ALA A 27 10.62 -3.17 -1.72
N ASP A 28 10.62 -1.89 -1.40
CA ASP A 28 9.43 -1.19 -0.94
C ASP A 28 8.36 -1.25 -2.03
N VAL A 29 7.16 -1.71 -1.68
CA VAL A 29 6.04 -1.67 -2.62
C VAL A 29 5.47 -0.26 -2.64
N ARG A 30 5.31 0.29 -3.84
CA ARG A 30 4.68 1.59 -4.07
C ARG A 30 3.22 1.36 -4.37
N LEU A 31 2.31 1.98 -3.63
CA LEU A 31 0.87 1.81 -3.79
C LEU A 31 0.17 3.16 -3.84
N ARG A 32 -0.76 3.32 -4.78
CA ARG A 32 -1.68 4.46 -4.77
C ARG A 32 -2.56 4.42 -3.54
N ALA A 33 -2.90 5.59 -3.04
CA ALA A 33 -3.75 5.73 -1.87
C ALA A 33 -5.11 5.01 -2.05
N HIS A 34 -5.76 5.11 -3.22
CA HIS A 34 -7.01 4.37 -3.43
C HIS A 34 -6.81 2.85 -3.53
N THR A 35 -5.69 2.38 -4.05
CA THR A 35 -5.34 0.94 -4.12
C THR A 35 -5.32 0.32 -2.72
N LEU A 36 -4.93 1.08 -1.69
CA LEU A 36 -4.96 0.62 -0.30
C LEU A 36 -6.36 0.15 0.12
N LEU A 37 -7.42 0.85 -0.33
CA LEU A 37 -8.81 0.48 -0.08
C LEU A 37 -9.25 -0.68 -0.97
N CYS A 38 -8.86 -0.66 -2.25
CA CYS A 38 -9.20 -1.73 -3.20
C CYS A 38 -8.68 -3.10 -2.76
N LEU A 39 -7.48 -3.16 -2.16
CA LEU A 39 -6.90 -4.40 -1.65
C LEU A 39 -7.81 -5.10 -0.63
N GLN A 40 -8.53 -4.35 0.22
CA GLN A 40 -9.40 -4.94 1.25
C GLN A 40 -10.57 -5.73 0.66
N GLY A 41 -11.02 -5.32 -0.52
CA GLY A 41 -12.11 -5.96 -1.27
C GLY A 41 -11.65 -6.83 -2.42
N PHE A 42 -10.36 -7.15 -2.55
CA PHE A 42 -9.87 -7.92 -3.69
C PHE A 42 -10.43 -9.36 -3.66
N ARG A 43 -10.96 -9.84 -4.79
CA ARG A 43 -11.57 -11.18 -4.95
C ARG A 43 -11.04 -11.93 -6.19
N GLY A 44 -9.85 -11.57 -6.68
CA GLY A 44 -9.33 -12.13 -7.93
C GLY A 44 -9.96 -11.54 -9.19
N GLU A 45 -10.65 -10.40 -9.08
CA GLU A 45 -11.22 -9.66 -10.20
C GLU A 45 -10.27 -8.53 -10.64
N GLY A 46 -10.22 -8.22 -11.94
CA GLY A 46 -9.33 -7.20 -12.48
C GLY A 46 -9.46 -6.97 -13.98
N TYR A 47 -8.54 -6.19 -14.56
CA TYR A 47 -8.62 -5.77 -15.98
C TYR A 47 -8.07 -6.80 -16.97
N SER A 48 -7.15 -7.65 -16.53
CA SER A 48 -6.52 -8.71 -17.34
C SER A 48 -5.96 -9.80 -16.42
N PRO A 49 -5.67 -11.01 -16.94
CA PRO A 49 -5.01 -12.05 -16.16
C PRO A 49 -3.69 -11.57 -15.51
N SER A 50 -2.84 -10.87 -16.27
CA SER A 50 -1.57 -10.33 -15.77
C SER A 50 -1.77 -9.31 -14.63
N PHE A 51 -2.80 -8.46 -14.73
CA PHE A 51 -3.15 -7.52 -13.70
C PHE A 51 -3.62 -8.23 -12.43
N ILE A 52 -4.49 -9.24 -12.58
CA ILE A 52 -5.00 -10.04 -11.47
C ILE A 52 -3.85 -10.77 -10.77
N ASP A 53 -2.94 -11.39 -11.51
CA ASP A 53 -1.79 -12.11 -10.96
C ASP A 53 -0.85 -11.17 -10.20
N ASN A 54 -0.56 -9.98 -10.74
CA ASN A 54 0.27 -8.99 -10.07
C ASN A 54 -0.40 -8.47 -8.78
N LEU A 55 -1.69 -8.13 -8.85
CA LEU A 55 -2.45 -7.66 -7.70
C LEU A 55 -2.56 -8.75 -6.62
N ALA A 56 -2.79 -10.01 -7.01
CA ALA A 56 -2.83 -11.15 -6.10
C ALA A 56 -1.49 -11.42 -5.43
N ARG A 57 -0.37 -11.26 -6.16
CA ARG A 57 0.98 -11.35 -5.61
C ARG A 57 1.21 -10.26 -4.56
N ILE A 58 0.94 -9.00 -4.89
CA ILE A 58 1.10 -7.85 -3.97
C ILE A 58 0.22 -8.04 -2.73
N HIS A 59 -1.04 -8.42 -2.93
CA HIS A 59 -1.98 -8.65 -1.84
C HIS A 59 -1.53 -9.75 -0.89
N ARG A 60 -1.12 -10.91 -1.40
CA ARG A 60 -0.59 -12.01 -0.57
C ARG A 60 0.65 -11.57 0.20
N ASP A 61 1.56 -10.89 -0.47
CA ASP A 61 2.80 -10.42 0.12
C ASP A 61 2.57 -9.43 1.29
N LEU A 62 1.57 -8.56 1.17
CA LEU A 62 1.15 -7.64 2.25
C LEU A 62 0.47 -8.36 3.42
N ILE A 63 -0.23 -9.48 3.17
CA ILE A 63 -0.76 -10.33 4.24
C ILE A 63 0.36 -11.01 5.01
N GLU A 64 1.31 -11.62 4.29
CA GLU A 64 2.39 -12.41 4.87
C GLU A 64 3.42 -11.54 5.61
N HIS A 65 3.54 -10.27 5.22
CA HIS A 65 4.51 -9.33 5.77
C HIS A 65 3.85 -8.01 6.19
N PRO A 66 3.05 -7.99 7.27
CA PRO A 66 2.35 -6.77 7.73
C PRO A 66 3.31 -5.66 8.17
N GLU A 67 4.52 -6.03 8.60
CA GLU A 67 5.57 -5.10 8.98
C GLU A 67 6.45 -4.68 7.80
N GLN A 68 6.05 -4.90 6.54
CA GLN A 68 6.79 -4.34 5.41
C GLN A 68 6.50 -2.84 5.23
N TRP A 69 7.46 -2.11 4.68
CA TRP A 69 7.28 -0.70 4.33
C TRP A 69 6.53 -0.57 3.00
N VAL A 70 5.62 0.40 2.94
CA VAL A 70 4.87 0.79 1.75
C VAL A 70 5.10 2.28 1.51
N GLU A 71 5.49 2.64 0.29
CA GLU A 71 5.46 4.04 -0.16
C GLU A 71 4.06 4.34 -0.71
N VAL A 72 3.34 5.27 -0.07
CA VAL A 72 1.99 5.65 -0.52
C VAL A 72 2.08 6.82 -1.48
N VAL A 73 1.55 6.67 -2.69
CA VAL A 73 1.66 7.65 -3.78
C VAL A 73 0.28 8.09 -4.31
N ASP A 74 0.24 9.15 -5.11
CA ASP A 74 -0.95 9.65 -5.84
C ASP A 74 -0.76 9.61 -7.38
N ALA A 75 0.11 8.70 -7.84
CA ALA A 75 0.51 8.50 -9.24
C ALA A 75 0.64 6.99 -9.53
N PRO A 76 0.81 6.54 -10.80
CA PRO A 76 0.76 5.11 -11.15
C PRO A 76 1.72 4.28 -10.28
N ASP A 77 1.22 3.16 -9.77
CA ASP A 77 1.88 2.39 -8.72
C ASP A 77 2.37 1.01 -9.21
N THR A 78 2.81 0.18 -8.27
CA THR A 78 3.29 -1.18 -8.56
C THR A 78 2.19 -2.07 -9.15
N VAL A 79 0.92 -1.82 -8.83
CA VAL A 79 -0.22 -2.55 -9.42
C VAL A 79 -0.38 -2.17 -10.89
N CYS A 80 -0.22 -0.88 -11.22
CA CYS A 80 -0.32 -0.36 -12.58
C CYS A 80 0.69 -0.98 -13.57
N GLY A 81 1.83 -1.49 -13.11
CA GLY A 81 2.89 -2.04 -13.98
C GLY A 81 2.46 -3.22 -14.89
N ALA A 82 1.37 -3.90 -14.55
CA ALA A 82 0.77 -4.96 -15.37
C ALA A 82 -0.59 -4.58 -15.98
N CYS A 83 -1.00 -3.31 -15.88
CA CYS A 83 -2.30 -2.83 -16.31
C CYS A 83 -2.31 -2.55 -17.82
N PRO A 84 -3.27 -3.09 -18.58
CA PRO A 84 -3.40 -2.81 -20.02
C PRO A 84 -3.81 -1.36 -20.31
N HIS A 85 -4.21 -0.60 -19.29
CA HIS A 85 -4.65 0.80 -19.40
C HIS A 85 -3.61 1.81 -18.91
N LEU A 86 -2.37 1.38 -18.65
CA LEU A 86 -1.28 2.30 -18.33
C LEU A 86 -0.70 2.89 -19.62
N ALA A 87 -0.82 4.20 -19.80
CA ALA A 87 -0.22 4.96 -20.90
C ALA A 87 0.85 5.92 -20.35
N THR A 88 1.57 6.61 -21.25
CA THR A 88 2.61 7.59 -20.88
C THR A 88 2.09 8.69 -19.96
N ALA A 89 0.85 9.14 -20.18
CA ALA A 89 0.19 10.16 -19.37
C ALA A 89 -0.48 9.60 -18.09
N GLY A 90 -0.35 8.30 -17.79
CA GLY A 90 -0.98 7.65 -16.65
C GLY A 90 -2.15 6.74 -17.05
N CYS A 91 -3.15 6.62 -16.17
CA CYS A 91 -4.29 5.75 -16.38
C CYS A 91 -5.22 6.25 -17.51
N SER A 92 -5.34 5.48 -18.59
CA SER A 92 -6.18 5.81 -19.75
C SER A 92 -7.50 5.03 -19.79
N LEU A 93 -7.88 4.34 -18.70
CA LEU A 93 -9.04 3.45 -18.64
C LEU A 93 -10.35 4.11 -19.13
N ARG A 94 -10.51 5.42 -18.92
CA ARG A 94 -11.67 6.19 -19.40
C ARG A 94 -11.27 7.36 -20.31
N GLY A 95 -10.12 7.26 -20.97
CA GLY A 95 -9.57 8.31 -21.82
C GLY A 95 -8.86 9.42 -21.06
N ASP A 96 -8.65 10.55 -21.76
CA ASP A 96 -7.90 11.71 -21.27
C ASP A 96 -8.55 12.33 -20.03
N GLY A 97 -7.74 12.80 -19.08
CA GLY A 97 -8.21 13.37 -17.81
C GLY A 97 -8.58 12.35 -16.73
N PHE A 98 -8.56 11.05 -17.06
CA PHE A 98 -8.91 10.02 -16.08
C PHE A 98 -7.83 9.85 -15.01
N GLU A 99 -6.54 10.02 -15.36
CA GLU A 99 -5.44 10.04 -14.41
C GLU A 99 -5.63 11.14 -13.35
N GLU A 100 -6.00 12.35 -13.75
CA GLU A 100 -6.26 13.47 -12.84
C GLU A 100 -7.44 13.18 -11.90
N SER A 101 -8.45 12.46 -12.40
CA SER A 101 -9.56 11.97 -11.57
C SER A 101 -9.08 10.95 -10.53
N MET A 102 -8.20 10.02 -10.92
CA MET A 102 -7.58 9.06 -10.00
C MET A 102 -6.71 9.75 -8.96
N LYS A 103 -5.90 10.74 -9.37
CA LYS A 103 -5.10 11.56 -8.47
C LYS A 103 -5.96 12.32 -7.47
N THR A 104 -7.09 12.87 -7.90
CA THR A 104 -8.04 13.55 -7.00
C THR A 104 -8.61 12.59 -5.96
N GLN A 105 -8.97 11.38 -6.38
CA GLN A 105 -9.40 10.31 -5.48
C GLN A 105 -8.28 9.89 -4.51
N ASP A 106 -7.05 9.73 -4.99
CA ASP A 106 -5.88 9.40 -4.17
C ASP A 106 -5.65 10.44 -3.08
N GLN A 107 -5.68 11.72 -3.45
CA GLN A 107 -5.54 12.83 -2.52
C GLN A 107 -6.66 12.87 -1.48
N HIS A 108 -7.88 12.50 -1.86
CA HIS A 108 -8.99 12.36 -0.91
C HIS A 108 -8.71 11.25 0.11
N VAL A 109 -8.25 10.08 -0.34
CA VAL A 109 -7.90 8.97 0.55
C VAL A 109 -6.72 9.33 1.45
N LEU A 110 -5.68 9.97 0.92
CA LEU A 110 -4.54 10.47 1.72
C LEU A 110 -5.00 11.36 2.87
N ARG A 111 -5.89 12.32 2.61
CA ARG A 111 -6.46 13.20 3.64
C ARG A 111 -7.23 12.42 4.71
N LEU A 112 -8.08 11.47 4.32
CA LEU A 112 -8.86 10.66 5.25
C LEU A 112 -7.97 9.79 6.15
N LEU A 113 -6.86 9.27 5.61
CA LEU A 113 -5.91 8.43 6.34
C LEU A 113 -4.82 9.21 7.09
N GLY A 114 -4.83 10.55 7.01
CA GLY A 114 -3.79 11.40 7.60
C GLY A 114 -2.39 11.12 7.05
N LEU A 115 -2.29 10.82 5.74
CA LEU A 115 -1.04 10.49 5.04
C LEU A 115 -0.70 11.59 4.02
N GLN A 116 0.58 11.66 3.66
CA GLN A 116 1.08 12.50 2.57
C GLN A 116 1.62 11.61 1.44
N ALA A 117 1.51 12.04 0.19
CA ALA A 117 2.10 11.32 -0.92
C ALA A 117 3.63 11.25 -0.79
N GLY A 118 4.23 10.10 -1.11
CA GLY A 118 5.65 9.81 -0.95
C GLY A 118 6.05 9.34 0.46
N ILE A 119 5.13 9.31 1.42
CA ILE A 119 5.43 8.81 2.76
C ILE A 119 5.69 7.30 2.72
N ARG A 120 6.64 6.85 3.54
CA ARG A 120 6.86 5.43 3.85
C ARG A 120 6.25 5.11 5.20
N VAL A 121 5.37 4.12 5.21
CA VAL A 121 4.62 3.69 6.40
C VAL A 121 4.51 2.17 6.40
N ARG A 122 4.43 1.54 7.59
CA ARG A 122 4.22 0.09 7.69
C ARG A 122 2.83 -0.28 7.17
N TRP A 123 2.72 -1.43 6.53
CA TRP A 123 1.41 -1.91 6.07
C TRP A 123 0.41 -2.08 7.22
N SER A 124 0.86 -2.59 8.37
CA SER A 124 0.05 -2.69 9.60
C SER A 124 -0.52 -1.34 10.05
N GLU A 125 0.27 -0.26 9.96
CA GLU A 125 -0.18 1.09 10.29
C GLU A 125 -1.19 1.63 9.25
N ILE A 126 -1.00 1.34 7.97
CA ILE A 126 -2.00 1.67 6.94
C ILE A 126 -3.34 0.97 7.25
N LEU A 127 -3.30 -0.32 7.60
CA LEU A 127 -4.51 -1.07 7.95
C LEU A 127 -5.22 -0.44 9.14
N GLU A 128 -4.50 -0.04 10.19
CA GLU A 128 -5.10 0.60 11.37
C GLU A 128 -5.72 1.96 11.03
N ARG A 129 -5.08 2.76 10.18
CA ARG A 129 -5.64 4.03 9.69
C ARG A 129 -6.92 3.81 8.87
N ILE A 130 -6.94 2.80 7.99
CA ILE A 130 -8.17 2.45 7.24
C ILE A 130 -9.26 1.98 8.20
N ARG A 131 -8.92 1.09 9.14
CA ARG A 131 -9.82 0.53 10.15
C ARG A 131 -10.53 1.63 10.95
N THR A 132 -9.82 2.69 11.30
CA THR A 132 -10.35 3.77 12.13
C THR A 132 -11.08 4.84 11.32
N ALA A 133 -10.56 5.22 10.13
CA ALA A 133 -11.06 6.36 9.37
C ALA A 133 -12.15 6.03 8.34
N ILE A 134 -12.20 4.80 7.82
CA ILE A 134 -13.05 4.45 6.66
C ILE A 134 -14.15 3.47 7.08
N THR A 135 -15.38 3.70 6.61
CA THR A 135 -16.52 2.79 6.73
C THR A 135 -16.99 2.32 5.35
N GLY A 136 -17.66 1.19 5.27
CA GLY A 136 -18.27 0.72 4.02
C GLY A 136 -19.24 1.73 3.41
N ASP A 137 -19.96 2.48 4.25
CA ASP A 137 -20.89 3.55 3.82
C ASP A 137 -20.20 4.80 3.27
N SER A 138 -18.94 5.04 3.61
CA SER A 138 -18.17 6.17 3.07
C SER A 138 -17.67 5.92 1.64
N LEU A 139 -17.58 4.65 1.21
CA LEU A 139 -16.99 4.27 -0.08
C LEU A 139 -17.63 4.93 -1.31
N PRO A 140 -18.97 5.10 -1.41
CA PRO A 140 -19.55 5.83 -2.54
C PRO A 140 -19.05 7.27 -2.68
N GLY A 141 -18.84 7.98 -1.55
CA GLY A 141 -18.30 9.34 -1.54
C GLY A 141 -16.80 9.41 -1.83
N ILE A 142 -16.08 8.31 -1.66
CA ILE A 142 -14.64 8.22 -1.94
C ILE A 142 -14.39 7.76 -3.37
N CYS A 143 -15.05 6.70 -3.80
CA CYS A 143 -14.77 5.96 -5.04
C CYS A 143 -15.62 6.41 -6.23
N GLY A 144 -16.65 7.24 -6.02
CA GLY A 144 -17.52 7.76 -7.07
C GLY A 144 -18.08 6.67 -7.98
N GLN A 145 -17.83 6.78 -9.29
CA GLN A 145 -18.32 5.85 -10.31
C GLN A 145 -17.42 4.61 -10.53
N CYS A 146 -16.77 4.12 -9.47
CA CYS A 146 -15.95 2.92 -9.53
C CYS A 146 -16.77 1.69 -9.97
N ARG A 147 -16.28 0.96 -10.99
CA ARG A 147 -16.99 -0.19 -11.57
C ARG A 147 -17.10 -1.39 -10.62
N TRP A 148 -16.23 -1.45 -9.61
CA TRP A 148 -16.17 -2.56 -8.66
C TRP A 148 -17.04 -2.32 -7.42
N LEU A 149 -17.40 -1.06 -7.16
CA LEU A 149 -18.18 -0.66 -5.98
C LEU A 149 -19.55 -1.37 -5.92
N PRO A 150 -20.32 -1.53 -7.01
CA PRO A 150 -21.62 -2.22 -6.98
C PRO A 150 -21.54 -3.72 -6.61
N LEU A 151 -20.37 -4.34 -6.67
CA LEU A 151 -20.21 -5.75 -6.31
C LEU A 151 -20.23 -6.00 -4.79
N GLY A 152 -20.17 -4.95 -3.97
CA GLY A 152 -20.19 -5.06 -2.51
C GLY A 152 -18.84 -5.46 -1.87
N TYR A 153 -17.90 -6.02 -2.64
CA TYR A 153 -16.65 -6.57 -2.10
C TYR A 153 -15.81 -5.56 -1.33
N CYS A 154 -15.75 -4.29 -1.78
CA CYS A 154 -15.02 -3.24 -1.08
C CYS A 154 -15.64 -2.94 0.29
N ARG A 155 -16.97 -2.87 0.36
CA ARG A 155 -17.70 -2.65 1.62
C ARG A 155 -17.42 -3.80 2.58
N ASP A 156 -17.57 -5.03 2.13
CA ASP A 156 -17.33 -6.22 2.96
C ASP A 156 -15.87 -6.29 3.45
N GLY A 157 -14.93 -5.87 2.59
CA GLY A 157 -13.51 -5.76 2.91
C GLY A 157 -13.23 -4.80 4.05
N ILE A 158 -13.76 -3.58 3.93
CA ILE A 158 -13.61 -2.54 4.96
C ILE A 158 -14.27 -2.98 6.26
N GLU A 159 -15.50 -3.48 6.24
CA GLU A 159 -16.19 -3.87 7.47
C GLU A 159 -15.53 -5.07 8.17
N ARG A 160 -14.98 -6.01 7.41
CA ARG A 160 -14.16 -7.09 7.99
C ARG A 160 -12.91 -6.56 8.67
N LEU A 161 -12.17 -5.66 8.01
CA LEU A 161 -11.01 -5.01 8.61
C LEU A 161 -11.39 -4.29 9.91
N ARG A 162 -12.53 -3.59 9.93
CA ARG A 162 -13.06 -2.88 11.10
C ARG A 162 -13.42 -3.82 12.26
N ALA A 163 -14.01 -4.97 11.95
CA ALA A 163 -14.40 -5.97 12.92
C ALA A 163 -13.20 -6.75 13.51
N ALA A 164 -12.05 -6.76 12.83
CA ALA A 164 -10.85 -7.39 13.32
C ALA A 164 -10.24 -6.62 14.50
N SER A 165 -9.92 -7.32 15.59
CA SER A 165 -9.12 -6.79 16.70
C SER A 165 -7.67 -6.57 16.26
N SER A 166 -7.00 -5.57 16.84
CA SER A 166 -5.62 -5.15 16.56
C SER A 166 -4.52 -6.22 16.70
N ALA A 167 -4.86 -7.44 17.15
CA ALA A 167 -3.93 -8.55 17.38
C ALA A 167 -3.70 -9.46 16.16
N THR A 168 -4.47 -9.29 15.07
CA THR A 168 -4.30 -10.06 13.83
C THR A 168 -4.54 -9.13 12.63
N PRO A 169 -3.64 -9.04 11.63
CA PRO A 169 -3.86 -8.22 10.44
C PRO A 169 -4.92 -8.88 9.54
N ALA A 170 -6.20 -8.78 9.92
CA ALA A 170 -7.32 -9.45 9.25
C ALA A 170 -8.14 -8.50 8.36
N GLY A 171 -7.45 -7.62 7.61
CA GLY A 171 -8.13 -6.77 6.62
C GLY A 171 -8.29 -7.43 5.26
N LEU A 172 -7.23 -8.09 4.82
CA LEU A 172 -7.16 -8.73 3.51
C LEU A 172 -7.67 -10.17 3.57
N ILE A 173 -8.35 -10.59 2.51
CA ILE A 173 -8.89 -11.95 2.41
C ILE A 173 -7.72 -12.90 2.14
N PRO A 174 -7.56 -14.01 2.88
CA PRO A 174 -6.49 -14.95 2.55
C PRO A 174 -6.52 -15.36 1.07
N ALA A 175 -5.35 -15.46 0.43
CA ALA A 175 -5.28 -15.73 -1.02
C ALA A 175 -6.06 -16.98 -1.45
N GLN A 176 -6.12 -17.99 -0.57
CA GLN A 176 -6.87 -19.23 -0.74
C GLN A 176 -8.41 -19.04 -0.81
N ASP A 177 -8.93 -17.95 -0.27
CA ASP A 177 -10.37 -17.67 -0.17
C ASP A 177 -10.87 -16.64 -1.18
N LEU A 178 -9.99 -16.09 -2.03
CA LEU A 178 -10.34 -15.09 -3.05
C LEU A 178 -11.43 -15.59 -4.04
N ARG A 179 -11.55 -16.90 -4.27
CA ARG A 179 -12.48 -17.50 -5.26
C ARG A 179 -13.77 -18.09 -4.67
N ARG A 180 -13.98 -18.05 -3.35
CA ARG A 180 -15.10 -18.79 -2.70
C ARG A 180 -16.44 -18.03 -2.65
N GLY A 181 -16.49 -16.77 -3.09
CA GLY A 181 -17.64 -15.88 -2.87
C GLY A 181 -18.85 -16.00 -3.82
N ARG A 182 -19.04 -17.10 -4.56
CA ARG A 182 -20.19 -17.28 -5.48
C ARG A 182 -20.98 -18.57 -5.21
N LEU A 183 -21.13 -18.99 -3.96
CA LEU A 183 -21.88 -20.21 -3.65
C LEU A 183 -22.77 -20.10 -2.39
N GLU A 184 -23.22 -18.92 -1.95
CA GLU A 184 -24.25 -18.85 -0.91
C GLU A 184 -25.23 -17.69 -1.19
N SER A 185 -26.10 -17.90 -2.16
CA SER A 185 -27.38 -17.18 -2.34
C SER A 185 -28.24 -18.04 -3.26
N SER A 186 -28.89 -19.04 -2.69
CA SER A 186 -30.01 -19.79 -3.27
C SER A 186 -31.10 -19.89 -2.22
#